data_AF-A0AA36N9N3-F1
#
_entry.id   AF-A0AA36N9N3-F1
#
_cell.length_a   1.000
_cell.length_b   1.000
_cell.length_c   1.000
_cell.angle_alpha   90.00
_cell.angle_beta   90.00
_cell.angle_gamma   90.00
#
_symmetry.space_group_name_H-M   'P 1'
#
loop_
_entity.id
_entity.type
_entity.pdbx_description
1 polymer ?
#
loop_
_entity_poly.entity_id
_entity_poly.type
_entity_poly.pdbx_seq_one_letter_code
_entity_poly.pdbx_strand_id
1 'polypeptide(L)'
;MRCVLILCLIATAGARCNPGGQCDSGSAFIQRRSVNKRMEPVEEKVVSWTAGAFDKCTRSCNGQAAFESRKLSCQSMDGEEQPHDVCQHLPKPALHRPCSCTLSLCGAKCEDVEVANLNVDPDGQFECLGCYPLSDAEKSLDDVMDDTCIHHNTDEPCNGGLPFFRMKSNSVTVGTCYAFCLGNGLDLFGLTAGGECRCGASRLNKAVWRDAKPRPGLELPKPRGSCTMEEQCPLRVYRWLGPFASGGVPEHLQAENEEQNIYIQSVARGKQVLQEEDTDHSVLENEDGQLEGALAEPEALLQNEAPWDRLCNDNPGCNAGKPWTDRVSAAPEGVVDRWEDYVVIPYYFMFEGDSTRREAFRAAAKMWMDQTCIVFKEYPDDTTLTPILKAKSASSGCSATLGKTNSGSTVKMGWCNSITKKGNIAHEIGHAMGAHHTMKRADAGEAYEGHGPHLKVYWENVASSWVNQYTAAEKAYVGSAKDLEGDAQAGLLGPLAANATVR
;
A
#
# COMPACT_ATOMS: atom_id res chain seq x y z
N MET A 1 8.89 45.84 -39.78
CA MET A 1 9.16 44.55 -40.43
C MET A 1 8.10 43.58 -39.96
N ARG A 2 7.24 43.09 -40.86
CA ARG A 2 6.11 42.21 -40.56
C ARG A 2 6.48 40.78 -40.98
N CYS A 3 6.37 39.83 -40.06
CA CYS A 3 6.60 38.41 -40.34
C CYS A 3 5.38 37.79 -41.04
N VAL A 4 5.64 37.13 -42.15
CA VAL A 4 4.68 36.44 -43.02
C VAL A 4 4.52 35.00 -42.54
N LEU A 5 3.28 34.55 -42.37
CA LEU A 5 2.93 33.15 -42.09
C LEU A 5 2.78 32.40 -43.43
N ILE A 6 3.57 31.35 -43.64
CA ILE A 6 3.51 30.49 -44.82
C ILE A 6 2.45 29.41 -44.58
N LEU A 7 1.39 29.44 -45.39
CA LEU A 7 0.37 28.38 -45.47
C LEU A 7 0.78 27.37 -46.56
N CYS A 8 1.15 26.17 -46.15
CA CYS A 8 1.26 25.01 -47.04
C CYS A 8 -0.14 24.52 -47.43
N LEU A 9 -0.54 24.75 -48.67
CA LEU A 9 -1.68 24.09 -49.30
C LEU A 9 -1.21 22.73 -49.86
N ILE A 10 -1.73 21.65 -49.29
CA ILE A 10 -1.62 20.30 -49.86
C ILE A 10 -2.59 20.25 -51.05
N ALA A 11 -2.04 20.05 -52.24
CA ALA A 11 -2.80 19.88 -53.47
C ALA A 11 -3.37 18.45 -53.55
N THR A 12 -4.69 18.31 -53.58
CA THR A 12 -5.35 17.07 -53.99
C THR A 12 -5.80 17.16 -55.44
N ALA A 13 -5.27 16.22 -56.21
CA ALA A 13 -5.52 15.82 -57.60
C ALA A 13 -6.86 16.23 -58.27
N GLY A 14 -6.73 16.70 -59.52
CA GLY A 14 -7.32 15.98 -60.66
C GLY A 14 -8.64 16.49 -61.24
N ALA A 15 -8.57 17.43 -62.20
CA ALA A 15 -9.49 17.45 -63.35
C ALA A 15 -8.81 18.12 -64.55
N ARG A 16 -8.68 17.38 -65.66
CA ARG A 16 -8.20 17.86 -66.96
C ARG A 16 -9.38 18.44 -67.74
N CYS A 17 -9.22 19.62 -68.33
CA CYS A 17 -10.11 20.14 -69.37
C CYS A 17 -9.29 20.45 -70.62
N ASN A 18 -9.67 19.86 -71.77
CA ASN A 18 -9.11 20.18 -73.09
C ASN A 18 -9.69 21.49 -73.65
N PRO A 19 -8.96 22.21 -74.52
CA PRO A 19 -9.43 23.47 -75.09
C PRO A 19 -10.47 23.20 -76.19
N GLY A 20 -11.74 23.46 -75.91
CA GLY A 20 -12.82 23.48 -76.90
C GLY A 20 -14.03 22.61 -76.55
N GLY A 21 -14.81 23.04 -75.55
CA GLY A 21 -16.11 22.43 -75.23
C GLY A 21 -16.67 22.94 -73.90
N GLN A 22 -17.93 23.39 -73.91
CA GLN A 22 -18.66 24.00 -72.80
C GLN A 22 -18.59 23.18 -71.49
N CYS A 23 -18.40 23.88 -70.37
CA CYS A 23 -18.65 23.36 -69.02
C CYS A 23 -19.91 24.02 -68.46
N ASP A 24 -20.93 23.21 -68.18
CA ASP A 24 -22.21 23.64 -67.64
C ASP A 24 -22.11 24.10 -66.17
N SER A 25 -22.96 25.08 -65.85
CA SER A 25 -23.06 25.76 -64.56
C SER A 25 -23.63 24.88 -63.44
N GLY A 26 -22.82 24.62 -62.42
CA GLY A 26 -23.27 24.09 -61.13
C GLY A 26 -23.12 25.16 -60.04
N SER A 27 -24.21 25.88 -59.75
CA SER A 27 -24.30 26.85 -58.66
C SER A 27 -24.31 26.15 -57.30
N ALA A 28 -23.24 26.27 -56.52
CA ALA A 28 -23.25 25.95 -55.09
C ALA A 28 -22.25 26.82 -54.30
N PHE A 29 -22.49 28.14 -54.27
CA PHE A 29 -21.86 29.01 -53.28
C PHE A 29 -22.65 28.93 -51.96
N ILE A 30 -22.25 28.03 -51.05
CA ILE A 30 -22.61 28.15 -49.63
C ILE A 30 -21.50 28.94 -48.95
N GLN A 31 -21.73 30.24 -48.77
CA GLN A 31 -20.89 31.09 -47.94
C GLN A 31 -21.18 30.75 -46.46
N ARG A 32 -20.44 29.79 -45.88
CA ARG A 32 -20.47 29.57 -44.43
C ARG A 32 -19.84 30.79 -43.75
N ARG A 33 -20.65 31.53 -42.97
CA ARG A 33 -20.18 32.52 -42.00
C ARG A 33 -19.06 31.90 -41.16
N SER A 34 -17.86 32.51 -41.17
CA SER A 34 -16.84 32.14 -40.19
C SER A 34 -17.32 32.58 -38.81
N VAL A 35 -17.77 31.62 -38.01
CA VAL A 35 -17.91 31.84 -36.58
C VAL A 35 -16.47 31.88 -36.04
N ASN A 36 -15.96 33.08 -35.74
CA ASN A 36 -14.80 33.24 -34.88
C ASN A 36 -15.20 32.74 -33.48
N LYS A 37 -15.22 31.43 -33.28
CA LYS A 37 -15.14 30.85 -31.94
C LYS A 37 -13.72 31.16 -31.48
N ARG A 38 -13.60 32.17 -30.62
CA ARG A 38 -12.46 32.31 -29.73
C ARG A 38 -12.34 30.94 -29.03
N MET A 39 -11.34 30.14 -29.40
CA MET A 39 -10.93 29.02 -28.55
C MET A 39 -10.48 29.70 -27.27
N GLU A 40 -11.27 29.55 -26.21
CA GLU A 40 -10.73 29.81 -24.87
C GLU A 40 -9.51 28.91 -24.70
N PRO A 41 -8.42 29.42 -24.08
CA PRO A 41 -7.29 28.56 -23.78
C PRO A 41 -7.81 27.37 -22.97
N VAL A 42 -7.64 26.16 -23.49
CA VAL A 42 -7.91 24.95 -22.72
C VAL A 42 -6.92 24.99 -21.57
N GLU A 43 -7.41 25.23 -20.36
CA GLU A 43 -6.62 25.10 -19.15
C GLU A 43 -6.18 23.64 -19.08
N GLU A 44 -4.90 23.40 -19.35
CA GLU A 44 -4.34 22.05 -19.44
C GLU A 44 -4.38 21.44 -18.04
N LYS A 45 -5.32 20.50 -17.83
CA LYS A 45 -5.50 19.86 -16.53
C LYS A 45 -4.27 19.01 -16.22
N VAL A 46 -3.74 19.20 -15.02
CA VAL A 46 -2.67 18.37 -14.46
C VAL A 46 -3.24 16.97 -14.18
N VAL A 47 -2.75 15.94 -14.87
CA VAL A 47 -3.30 14.57 -14.84
C VAL A 47 -2.26 13.50 -14.50
N SER A 48 -2.69 12.37 -13.96
CA SER A 48 -1.87 11.17 -13.72
C SER A 48 -2.65 9.89 -14.00
N TRP A 49 -1.92 8.81 -14.30
CA TRP A 49 -2.50 7.48 -14.34
C TRP A 49 -2.82 7.00 -12.92
N THR A 50 -3.96 6.31 -12.80
CA THR A 50 -4.37 5.59 -11.59
C THR A 50 -4.68 4.16 -11.96
N ALA A 51 -4.32 3.23 -11.08
CA ALA A 51 -4.52 1.81 -11.27
C ALA A 51 -5.28 1.24 -10.06
N GLY A 52 -6.38 0.55 -10.35
CA GLY A 52 -7.14 -0.19 -9.33
C GLY A 52 -6.42 -1.45 -8.86
N ALA A 53 -7.08 -2.17 -7.96
CA ALA A 53 -6.60 -3.46 -7.49
C ALA A 53 -6.58 -4.50 -8.63
N PHE A 54 -5.69 -5.48 -8.53
CA PHE A 54 -5.69 -6.63 -9.42
C PHE A 54 -6.87 -7.57 -9.10
N ASP A 55 -7.56 -7.99 -10.16
CA ASP A 55 -8.70 -8.90 -10.08
C ASP A 55 -8.25 -10.36 -9.89
N LYS A 56 -9.20 -11.31 -10.00
CA LYS A 56 -8.89 -12.74 -9.93
C LYS A 56 -7.96 -13.15 -11.07
N CYS A 57 -7.14 -14.17 -10.80
CA CYS A 57 -6.25 -14.77 -11.77
C CYS A 57 -7.06 -15.39 -12.93
N THR A 58 -6.62 -15.15 -14.17
CA THR A 58 -7.28 -15.60 -15.40
C THR A 58 -6.32 -16.47 -16.20
N ARG A 59 -6.83 -17.58 -16.74
CA ARG A 59 -6.04 -18.47 -17.62
C ARG A 59 -5.83 -17.80 -18.98
N SER A 60 -4.66 -18.00 -19.57
CA SER A 60 -4.45 -17.69 -20.99
C SER A 60 -4.98 -18.81 -21.88
N CYS A 61 -5.65 -18.50 -23.00
CA CYS A 61 -6.12 -19.55 -23.92
C CYS A 61 -5.00 -20.09 -24.83
N ASN A 62 -3.98 -19.28 -25.08
CA ASN A 62 -2.86 -19.60 -25.99
C ASN A 62 -1.69 -20.36 -25.33
N GLY A 63 -1.85 -20.86 -24.09
CA GLY A 63 -0.80 -21.58 -23.36
C GLY A 63 0.27 -20.68 -22.72
N GLN A 64 0.11 -19.35 -22.73
CA GLN A 64 0.91 -18.44 -21.92
C GLN A 64 0.57 -18.56 -20.42
N ALA A 65 1.43 -17.98 -19.59
CA ALA A 65 1.19 -17.90 -18.15
C ALA A 65 -0.14 -17.21 -17.83
N ALA A 66 -0.80 -17.67 -16.78
CA ALA A 66 -1.99 -17.00 -16.26
C ALA A 66 -1.64 -15.59 -15.76
N PHE A 67 -2.62 -14.70 -15.78
CA PHE A 67 -2.41 -13.29 -15.43
C PHE A 67 -3.59 -12.73 -14.63
N GLU A 68 -3.30 -11.75 -13.79
CA GLU A 68 -4.30 -10.87 -13.18
C GLU A 68 -4.35 -9.57 -13.98
N SER A 69 -5.55 -9.04 -14.15
CA SER A 69 -5.80 -7.74 -14.80
C SER A 69 -6.25 -6.73 -13.77
N ARG A 70 -6.12 -5.44 -14.08
CA ARG A 70 -6.70 -4.35 -13.27
C ARG A 70 -7.27 -3.26 -14.15
N LYS A 71 -8.12 -2.41 -13.57
CA LYS A 71 -8.60 -1.21 -14.26
C LYS A 71 -7.57 -0.09 -14.19
N LEU A 72 -7.31 0.55 -15.32
CA LEU A 72 -6.55 1.81 -15.39
C LEU A 72 -7.51 2.96 -15.70
N SER A 73 -7.27 4.11 -15.07
CA SER A 73 -8.00 5.36 -15.32
C SER A 73 -7.02 6.53 -15.38
N CYS A 74 -7.27 7.49 -16.26
CA CYS A 74 -6.58 8.79 -16.26
C CYS A 74 -7.38 9.75 -15.38
N GLN A 75 -6.76 10.46 -14.44
CA GLN A 75 -7.46 11.36 -13.52
C GLN A 75 -6.71 12.69 -13.35
N SER A 76 -7.44 13.78 -13.15
CA SER A 76 -6.86 15.08 -12.77
C SER A 76 -6.42 15.07 -11.30
N MET A 77 -5.55 15.99 -10.89
CA MET A 77 -5.13 16.15 -9.49
C MET A 77 -6.28 16.35 -8.49
N ASP A 78 -7.45 16.79 -8.98
CA ASP A 78 -8.68 16.94 -8.19
C ASP A 78 -9.47 15.63 -8.00
N GLY A 79 -9.05 14.54 -8.65
CA GLY A 79 -9.73 13.24 -8.64
C GLY A 79 -10.77 13.05 -9.73
N GLU A 80 -10.85 13.95 -10.73
CA GLU A 80 -11.82 13.83 -11.82
C GLU A 80 -11.30 12.92 -12.94
N GLU A 81 -12.08 11.91 -13.34
CA GLU A 81 -11.73 11.03 -14.46
C GLU A 81 -11.63 11.81 -15.78
N GLN A 82 -10.56 11.57 -16.51
CA GLN A 82 -10.25 12.19 -17.80
C GLN A 82 -10.16 11.12 -18.90
N PRO A 83 -10.32 11.51 -20.17
CA PRO A 83 -10.06 10.63 -21.30
C PRO A 83 -8.64 10.03 -21.27
N HIS A 84 -8.50 8.75 -21.62
CA HIS A 84 -7.23 8.02 -21.54
C HIS A 84 -6.11 8.59 -22.43
N ASP A 85 -6.47 9.24 -23.53
CA ASP A 85 -5.53 9.89 -24.45
C ASP A 85 -4.78 11.04 -23.78
N VAL A 86 -5.39 11.72 -22.81
CA VAL A 86 -4.74 12.82 -22.08
C VAL A 86 -3.53 12.33 -21.29
N CYS A 87 -3.56 11.13 -20.71
CA CYS A 87 -2.43 10.56 -19.96
C CYS A 87 -1.43 9.77 -20.82
N GLN A 88 -1.58 9.69 -22.15
CA GLN A 88 -0.71 8.85 -23.00
C GLN A 88 0.77 9.24 -22.97
N HIS A 89 1.08 10.50 -22.66
CA HIS A 89 2.44 11.01 -22.54
C HIS A 89 3.10 10.70 -21.19
N LEU A 90 2.34 10.14 -20.24
CA LEU A 90 2.80 9.83 -18.89
C LEU A 90 3.14 8.35 -18.74
N PRO A 91 4.00 8.00 -17.77
CA PRO A 91 4.33 6.62 -17.43
C PRO A 91 3.07 5.80 -17.13
N LYS A 92 2.76 4.85 -18.01
CA LYS A 92 1.55 4.03 -17.92
C LYS A 92 1.83 2.82 -17.01
N PRO A 93 0.99 2.58 -15.99
CA PRO A 93 1.14 1.42 -15.11
C PRO A 93 0.83 0.11 -15.84
N ALA A 94 1.44 -0.98 -15.40
CA ALA A 94 1.17 -2.30 -15.96
C ALA A 94 -0.31 -2.66 -15.85
N LEU A 95 -0.93 -3.08 -16.96
CA LEU A 95 -2.34 -3.50 -16.99
C LEU A 95 -2.52 -4.93 -16.47
N HIS A 96 -1.50 -5.76 -16.67
CA HIS A 96 -1.50 -7.18 -16.32
C HIS A 96 -0.26 -7.52 -15.49
N ARG A 97 -0.39 -8.54 -14.63
CA ARG A 97 0.75 -9.17 -13.95
C ARG A 97 0.60 -10.69 -13.96
N PRO A 98 1.69 -11.47 -13.93
CA PRO A 98 1.60 -12.93 -13.91
C PRO A 98 1.00 -13.43 -12.58
N CYS A 99 0.30 -14.57 -12.65
CA CYS A 99 -0.22 -15.30 -11.49
C CYS A 99 -0.19 -16.82 -11.75
N SER A 100 -0.43 -17.62 -10.71
CA SER A 100 -0.50 -19.09 -10.81
C SER A 100 -1.92 -19.58 -10.55
N CYS A 101 -2.52 -20.28 -11.51
CA CYS A 101 -3.81 -20.94 -11.33
C CYS A 101 -3.77 -22.16 -10.39
N THR A 102 -2.57 -22.58 -9.98
CA THR A 102 -2.40 -23.66 -9.00
C THR A 102 -2.37 -23.12 -7.57
N LEU A 103 -1.95 -21.85 -7.40
CA LEU A 103 -1.93 -21.16 -6.10
C LEU A 103 -3.16 -20.28 -5.88
N SER A 104 -3.74 -19.72 -6.94
CA SER A 104 -4.92 -18.86 -6.90
C SER A 104 -6.05 -19.44 -7.73
N LEU A 105 -7.29 -19.11 -7.39
CA LEU A 105 -8.43 -19.56 -8.17
C LEU A 105 -8.49 -18.87 -9.52
N CYS A 106 -8.43 -19.67 -10.58
CA CYS A 106 -8.73 -19.23 -11.93
C CYS A 106 -10.13 -19.61 -12.36
N GLY A 107 -10.77 -18.69 -13.09
CA GLY A 107 -12.03 -18.97 -13.77
C GLY A 107 -11.89 -20.12 -14.78
N ALA A 108 -13.03 -20.75 -15.11
CA ALA A 108 -13.10 -21.76 -16.17
C ALA A 108 -12.88 -21.16 -17.57
N LYS A 109 -13.16 -19.87 -17.73
CA LYS A 109 -12.91 -19.12 -18.97
C LYS A 109 -11.46 -18.66 -19.00
N CYS A 110 -10.86 -18.74 -20.18
CA CYS A 110 -9.56 -18.17 -20.48
C CYS A 110 -9.74 -16.90 -21.33
N GLU A 111 -8.73 -16.04 -21.32
CA GLU A 111 -8.68 -14.82 -22.13
C GLU A 111 -7.32 -14.73 -22.84
N ASP A 112 -7.31 -14.28 -24.09
CA ASP A 112 -6.08 -14.02 -24.84
C ASP A 112 -5.72 -12.54 -24.71
N VAL A 113 -4.71 -12.25 -23.90
CA VAL A 113 -4.22 -10.89 -23.72
C VAL A 113 -2.71 -10.86 -23.90
N GLU A 114 -2.21 -9.92 -24.71
CA GLU A 114 -0.79 -9.64 -24.74
C GLU A 114 -0.38 -9.05 -23.39
N VAL A 115 0.26 -9.87 -22.56
CA VAL A 115 0.89 -9.43 -21.31
C VAL A 115 2.12 -8.59 -21.67
N ALA A 116 1.89 -7.34 -22.07
CA ALA A 116 2.94 -6.37 -22.25
C ALA A 116 3.49 -6.00 -20.86
N ASN A 117 4.67 -6.54 -20.54
CA ASN A 117 5.46 -6.14 -19.38
C ASN A 117 6.00 -4.72 -19.60
N LEU A 118 5.21 -3.71 -19.26
CA LEU A 118 5.69 -2.34 -19.10
C LEU A 118 5.58 -1.97 -17.62
N ASN A 119 6.47 -2.56 -16.81
CA ASN A 119 6.82 -1.97 -15.52
C ASN A 119 7.88 -0.92 -15.79
N VAL A 120 7.45 0.26 -16.21
CA VAL A 120 8.28 1.45 -16.12
C VAL A 120 7.73 2.26 -14.96
N ASP A 121 8.19 1.94 -13.76
CA ASP A 121 8.05 2.86 -12.64
C ASP A 121 9.01 4.03 -12.91
N PRO A 122 8.51 5.25 -13.10
CA PRO A 122 9.32 6.40 -13.43
C PRO A 122 9.96 6.95 -12.15
N ASP A 123 10.87 6.19 -11.57
CA ASP A 123 11.69 6.72 -10.48
C ASP A 123 12.45 7.97 -10.99
N GLY A 124 12.41 9.04 -10.20
CA GLY A 124 13.07 10.30 -10.52
C GLY A 124 12.32 11.27 -11.46
N GLN A 125 11.06 11.02 -11.83
CA GLN A 125 10.29 11.95 -12.67
C GLN A 125 9.33 12.83 -11.86
N PHE A 126 9.55 14.14 -11.91
CA PHE A 126 8.67 15.15 -11.33
C PHE A 126 8.59 16.37 -12.25
N GLU A 127 7.53 17.17 -12.11
CA GLU A 127 7.38 18.44 -12.81
C GLU A 127 6.99 19.57 -11.88
N CYS A 128 7.25 20.81 -12.30
CA CYS A 128 6.90 21.98 -11.51
C CYS A 128 5.47 22.42 -11.78
N LEU A 129 4.66 22.54 -10.73
CA LEU A 129 3.28 23.00 -10.81
C LEU A 129 3.18 24.52 -10.86
N GLY A 130 4.11 25.22 -10.22
CA GLY A 130 4.11 26.67 -10.20
C GLY A 130 4.68 27.28 -8.93
N CYS A 131 4.44 28.57 -8.81
CA CYS A 131 4.78 29.36 -7.65
C CYS A 131 3.55 29.62 -6.77
N TYR A 132 3.69 29.43 -5.47
CA TYR A 132 2.59 29.46 -4.50
C TYR A 132 2.87 30.45 -3.37
N PRO A 133 1.81 31.00 -2.74
CA PRO A 133 1.96 31.79 -1.52
C PRO A 133 2.54 30.95 -0.37
N LEU A 134 3.36 31.60 0.45
CA LEU A 134 3.70 31.12 1.78
C LEU A 134 2.82 31.89 2.78
N SER A 135 1.85 31.21 3.40
CA SER A 135 0.89 31.79 4.35
C SER A 135 1.45 31.95 5.77
N ASP A 136 2.46 31.15 6.11
CA ASP A 136 2.97 31.05 7.48
C ASP A 136 4.34 31.71 7.65
N ALA A 137 4.54 32.39 8.78
CA ALA A 137 5.87 32.87 9.17
C ALA A 137 6.82 31.69 9.39
N GLU A 138 8.09 31.83 8.99
CA GLU A 138 9.11 30.81 9.25
C GLU A 138 9.21 30.56 10.77
N LYS A 139 8.71 29.40 11.21
CA LYS A 139 8.95 28.88 12.56
C LYS A 139 10.21 28.02 12.55
N SER A 140 11.00 28.11 13.63
CA SER A 140 12.07 27.15 13.92
C SER A 140 11.47 25.75 13.95
N LEU A 141 12.11 24.81 13.26
CA LEU A 141 11.74 23.40 13.23
C LEU A 141 12.83 22.63 13.97
N ASP A 142 12.45 22.01 15.08
CA ASP A 142 13.31 21.05 15.79
C ASP A 142 13.09 19.61 15.26
N ASP A 143 11.97 19.38 14.56
CA ASP A 143 11.53 18.09 14.02
C ASP A 143 10.96 18.27 12.60
N VAL A 144 10.93 17.19 11.81
CA VAL A 144 10.34 17.14 10.47
C VAL A 144 8.81 17.03 10.49
N MET A 145 8.23 16.60 11.61
CA MET A 145 6.78 16.51 11.84
C MET A 145 6.29 17.78 12.53
N ASP A 146 5.31 18.46 11.92
CA ASP A 146 4.70 19.68 12.44
C ASP A 146 3.21 19.46 12.76
N ASP A 147 2.88 19.36 14.04
CA ASP A 147 1.52 19.09 14.50
C ASP A 147 0.53 20.25 14.23
N THR A 148 1.02 21.40 13.76
CA THR A 148 0.18 22.58 13.47
C THR A 148 -0.99 22.25 12.54
N CYS A 149 -0.76 21.40 11.52
CA CYS A 149 -1.82 21.05 10.56
C CYS A 149 -2.78 19.97 11.06
N ILE A 150 -2.52 19.31 12.20
CA ILE A 150 -3.43 18.30 12.76
C ILE A 150 -4.78 18.95 13.10
N HIS A 151 -4.81 20.08 13.80
CA HIS A 151 -6.09 20.69 14.19
C HIS A 151 -6.58 21.79 13.24
N HIS A 152 -5.90 22.01 12.11
CA HIS A 152 -6.25 23.04 11.14
C HIS A 152 -7.61 22.81 10.48
N ASN A 153 -8.46 23.83 10.44
CA ASN A 153 -9.83 23.72 9.93
C ASN A 153 -10.33 24.99 9.21
N THR A 154 -9.42 25.87 8.78
CA THR A 154 -9.75 27.11 8.08
C THR A 154 -9.44 26.99 6.59
N ASP A 155 -10.04 27.85 5.75
CA ASP A 155 -9.73 27.90 4.31
C ASP A 155 -8.31 28.41 4.00
N GLU A 156 -7.65 29.07 4.96
CA GLU A 156 -6.26 29.50 4.80
C GLU A 156 -5.34 28.27 4.61
N PRO A 157 -4.40 28.28 3.65
CA PRO A 157 -3.53 27.13 3.41
C PRO A 157 -2.62 26.84 4.61
N CYS A 158 -2.73 25.66 5.20
CA CYS A 158 -1.80 25.19 6.22
C CYS A 158 -0.47 24.83 5.56
N ASN A 159 0.63 25.44 6.02
CA ASN A 159 1.95 25.24 5.46
C ASN A 159 2.02 25.50 3.94
N GLY A 160 1.18 26.40 3.42
CA GLY A 160 1.09 26.71 1.98
C GLY A 160 0.37 25.64 1.16
N GLY A 161 -0.41 24.76 1.81
CA GLY A 161 -1.10 23.64 1.16
C GLY A 161 -0.26 22.36 1.08
N LEU A 162 0.84 22.30 1.85
CA LEU A 162 1.74 21.14 1.98
C LEU A 162 1.82 20.75 3.47
N PRO A 163 0.78 20.07 4.01
CA PRO A 163 0.52 20.05 5.44
C PRO A 163 1.23 18.95 6.23
N PHE A 164 2.03 18.09 5.58
CA PHE A 164 2.63 16.93 6.23
C PHE A 164 4.02 17.27 6.75
N PHE A 165 5.09 16.91 6.05
CA PHE A 165 6.44 17.08 6.58
C PHE A 165 7.07 18.41 6.18
N ARG A 166 7.96 18.91 7.04
CA ARG A 166 8.79 20.08 6.79
C ARG A 166 10.23 19.78 7.15
N MET A 167 11.17 19.92 6.22
CA MET A 167 12.59 19.63 6.48
C MET A 167 13.45 20.83 6.10
N LYS A 168 14.22 21.35 7.07
CA LYS A 168 15.20 22.42 6.84
C LYS A 168 16.61 21.87 6.88
N SER A 169 17.40 22.13 5.83
CA SER A 169 18.82 21.78 5.79
C SER A 169 19.58 22.75 4.88
N ASN A 170 20.86 22.95 5.15
CA ASN A 170 21.73 23.88 4.43
C ASN A 170 21.99 23.47 2.97
N SER A 171 21.50 22.31 2.55
CA SER A 171 21.73 21.74 1.21
C SER A 171 20.50 21.04 0.63
N VAL A 172 19.29 21.44 1.02
CA VAL A 172 18.06 20.89 0.42
C VAL A 172 18.01 21.27 -1.06
N THR A 173 18.07 20.27 -1.93
CA THR A 173 17.80 20.40 -3.36
C THR A 173 16.37 19.97 -3.66
N VAL A 174 15.88 20.32 -4.87
CA VAL A 174 14.59 19.81 -5.37
C VAL A 174 14.58 18.27 -5.36
N GLY A 175 15.68 17.62 -5.75
CA GLY A 175 15.80 16.16 -5.75
C GLY A 175 15.80 15.54 -4.35
N THR A 176 16.45 16.19 -3.38
CA THR A 176 16.43 15.72 -1.98
C THR A 176 15.03 15.85 -1.38
N CYS A 177 14.33 16.95 -1.66
CA CYS A 177 12.96 17.15 -1.21
C CYS A 177 11.99 16.15 -1.86
N TYR A 178 12.16 15.91 -3.17
CA TYR A 178 11.44 14.87 -3.90
C TYR A 178 11.59 13.49 -3.26
N ALA A 179 12.82 13.02 -3.04
CA ALA A 179 13.07 11.70 -2.45
C ALA A 179 12.51 11.59 -1.03
N PHE A 180 12.64 12.65 -0.22
CA PHE A 180 12.09 12.68 1.13
C PHE A 180 10.56 12.59 1.15
N CYS A 181 9.87 13.42 0.35
CA CYS A 181 8.40 13.41 0.32
C CYS A 181 7.85 12.13 -0.31
N LEU A 182 8.42 11.68 -1.43
CA LEU A 182 7.98 10.44 -2.10
C LEU A 182 8.22 9.21 -1.21
N GLY A 183 9.36 9.17 -0.50
CA GLY A 183 9.66 8.15 0.50
C GLY A 183 8.62 8.11 1.63
N ASN A 184 7.97 9.23 1.96
CA ASN A 184 6.87 9.27 2.92
C ASN A 184 5.49 9.01 2.27
N GLY A 185 5.45 8.52 1.02
CA GLY A 185 4.21 8.22 0.30
C GLY A 185 3.45 9.45 -0.20
N LEU A 186 4.11 10.61 -0.27
CA LEU A 186 3.51 11.90 -0.65
C LEU A 186 3.90 12.28 -2.08
N ASP A 187 2.91 12.68 -2.88
CA ASP A 187 3.07 12.95 -4.32
C ASP A 187 3.31 14.44 -4.65
N LEU A 188 3.21 15.32 -3.66
CA LEU A 188 3.52 16.75 -3.78
C LEU A 188 4.66 17.13 -2.85
N PHE A 189 5.49 18.04 -3.35
CA PHE A 189 6.58 18.58 -2.56
C PHE A 189 6.90 20.00 -3.00
N GLY A 190 7.45 20.80 -2.10
CA GLY A 190 7.78 22.19 -2.39
C GLY A 190 9.03 22.67 -1.66
N LEU A 191 9.68 23.65 -2.27
CA LEU A 191 10.90 24.26 -1.74
C LEU A 191 10.66 25.75 -1.54
N THR A 192 10.84 26.23 -0.31
CA THR A 192 10.77 27.65 0.01
C THR A 192 12.03 28.39 -0.47
N ALA A 193 11.94 29.71 -0.62
CA ALA A 193 13.11 30.54 -0.89
C ALA A 193 14.20 30.42 0.21
N GLY A 194 13.80 30.07 1.45
CA GLY A 194 14.68 29.88 2.60
C GLY A 194 15.32 28.48 2.71
N GLY A 195 15.15 27.61 1.72
CA GLY A 195 15.74 26.26 1.72
C GLY A 195 15.02 25.24 2.62
N GLU A 196 13.72 25.43 2.84
CA GLU A 196 12.85 24.47 3.56
C GLU A 196 12.08 23.61 2.55
N CYS A 197 12.18 22.29 2.67
CA CYS A 197 11.35 21.32 1.97
C CYS A 197 10.02 21.16 2.69
N ARG A 198 8.91 21.08 1.94
CA ARG A 198 7.56 20.81 2.46
C ARG A 198 6.91 19.70 1.66
N CYS A 199 6.16 18.82 2.31
CA CYS A 199 5.50 17.70 1.66
C CYS A 199 3.97 17.78 1.75
N GLY A 200 3.29 17.37 0.67
CA GLY A 200 1.84 17.41 0.51
C GLY A 200 1.33 16.21 -0.25
N ALA A 201 0.02 16.03 -0.27
CA ALA A 201 -0.62 14.99 -1.08
C ALA A 201 -1.74 15.58 -1.93
N SER A 202 -1.83 15.19 -3.19
CA SER A 202 -2.98 15.56 -4.02
C SER A 202 -4.21 14.72 -3.66
N ARG A 203 -5.39 15.07 -4.18
CA ARG A 203 -6.59 14.26 -3.98
C ARG A 203 -6.50 12.88 -4.62
N LEU A 204 -5.58 12.68 -5.58
CA LEU A 204 -5.35 11.38 -6.19
C LEU A 204 -4.73 10.37 -5.22
N ASN A 205 -4.01 10.87 -4.21
CA ASN A 205 -3.39 10.04 -3.19
C ASN A 205 -4.39 9.64 -2.10
N LYS A 206 -5.34 8.79 -2.50
CA LYS A 206 -6.38 8.23 -1.62
C LYS A 206 -5.81 7.44 -0.46
N ALA A 207 -4.59 6.90 -0.57
CA ALA A 207 -3.91 6.24 0.54
C ALA A 207 -3.66 7.19 1.71
N VAL A 208 -3.24 8.42 1.42
CA VAL A 208 -3.03 9.48 2.42
C VAL A 208 -4.36 9.98 2.97
N TRP A 209 -5.34 10.22 2.10
CA TRP A 209 -6.62 10.82 2.47
C TRP A 209 -7.70 9.81 2.89
N ARG A 210 -7.42 8.51 2.80
CA ARG A 210 -8.35 7.39 3.10
C ARG A 210 -9.67 7.49 2.34
N ASP A 211 -9.58 7.73 1.03
CA ASP A 211 -10.72 7.96 0.13
C ASP A 211 -11.62 9.17 0.51
N ALA A 212 -11.23 9.95 1.51
CA ALA A 212 -11.95 11.16 1.92
C ALA A 212 -11.41 12.39 1.19
N LYS A 213 -12.24 13.43 1.11
CA LYS A 213 -11.79 14.74 0.64
C LYS A 213 -10.91 15.37 1.74
N PRO A 214 -9.78 16.01 1.39
CA PRO A 214 -8.97 16.76 2.35
C PRO A 214 -9.79 17.85 3.05
N ARG A 215 -9.46 18.15 4.30
CA ARG A 215 -10.06 19.27 5.04
C ARG A 215 -9.68 20.60 4.38
N PRO A 216 -10.49 21.67 4.57
CA PRO A 216 -10.13 23.01 4.09
C PRO A 216 -8.72 23.43 4.52
N GLY A 217 -8.02 24.13 3.63
CA GLY A 217 -6.65 24.60 3.87
C GLY A 217 -5.56 23.53 3.76
N LEU A 218 -5.88 22.25 3.61
CA LEU A 218 -4.88 21.17 3.44
C LEU A 218 -4.53 20.87 1.97
N GLU A 219 -5.17 21.58 1.06
CA GLU A 219 -4.98 21.42 -0.38
C GLU A 219 -4.16 22.56 -0.95
N LEU A 220 -3.48 22.29 -2.06
CA LEU A 220 -2.77 23.34 -2.78
C LEU A 220 -3.74 24.44 -3.24
N PRO A 221 -3.48 25.71 -2.92
CA PRO A 221 -4.26 26.83 -3.45
C PRO A 221 -3.97 27.02 -4.95
N LYS A 222 -4.57 28.02 -5.59
CA LYS A 222 -4.22 28.34 -6.99
C LYS A 222 -2.79 28.89 -7.09
N PRO A 223 -2.00 28.49 -8.11
CA PRO A 223 -0.68 29.04 -8.33
C PRO A 223 -0.75 30.54 -8.67
N ARG A 224 0.25 31.30 -8.25
CA ARG A 224 0.42 32.74 -8.52
C ARG A 224 1.33 33.02 -9.72
N GLY A 225 2.05 32.01 -10.22
CA GLY A 225 2.97 32.15 -11.35
C GLY A 225 3.69 30.85 -11.69
N SER A 226 4.63 30.93 -12.62
CA SER A 226 5.50 29.81 -13.01
C SER A 226 6.71 29.66 -12.07
N CYS A 227 7.40 28.54 -12.17
CA CYS A 227 8.59 28.24 -11.37
C CYS A 227 9.88 28.91 -11.86
N THR A 228 9.83 29.66 -12.98
CA THR A 228 11.00 30.20 -13.68
C THR A 228 11.65 31.40 -12.97
N MET A 229 11.07 31.88 -11.87
CA MET A 229 11.55 33.01 -11.09
C MET A 229 12.05 32.53 -9.72
N GLU A 230 13.22 31.87 -9.67
CA GLU A 230 13.72 31.19 -8.46
C GLU A 230 13.79 32.11 -7.24
N GLU A 231 14.23 33.36 -7.41
CA GLU A 231 14.41 34.31 -6.30
C GLU A 231 13.12 35.02 -5.86
N GLN A 232 12.06 34.98 -6.67
CA GLN A 232 10.81 35.72 -6.40
C GLN A 232 9.67 34.82 -5.96
N CYS A 233 9.91 33.51 -5.92
CA CYS A 233 8.89 32.55 -5.57
C CYS A 233 8.97 32.15 -4.10
N PRO A 234 7.96 32.48 -3.25
CA PRO A 234 7.98 32.12 -1.83
C PRO A 234 8.00 30.60 -1.61
N LEU A 235 7.25 29.86 -2.43
CA LEU A 235 7.15 28.41 -2.40
C LEU A 235 7.00 27.86 -3.82
N ARG A 236 8.01 27.15 -4.31
CA ARG A 236 7.93 26.41 -5.58
C ARG A 236 7.39 25.02 -5.29
N VAL A 237 6.34 24.62 -5.98
CA VAL A 237 5.69 23.32 -5.76
C VAL A 237 5.83 22.45 -7.00
N TYR A 238 6.10 21.18 -6.76
CA TYR A 238 6.32 20.14 -7.74
C TYR A 238 5.40 18.96 -7.44
N ARG A 239 5.15 18.15 -8.48
CA ARG A 239 4.47 16.87 -8.34
C ARG A 239 5.29 15.74 -8.90
N TRP A 240 5.08 14.55 -8.34
CA TRP A 240 5.53 13.31 -8.94
C TRP A 240 4.69 12.94 -10.18
N LEU A 241 5.35 12.40 -11.22
CA LEU A 241 4.73 12.10 -12.51
C LEU A 241 4.30 10.64 -12.68
N GLY A 242 4.59 9.78 -11.71
CA GLY A 242 4.29 8.36 -11.84
C GLY A 242 2.83 8.00 -11.54
N PRO A 243 2.48 6.72 -11.77
CA PRO A 243 1.12 6.24 -11.66
C PRO A 243 0.75 5.89 -10.23
N PHE A 244 -0.43 6.32 -9.76
CA PHE A 244 -0.95 5.88 -8.47
C PHE A 244 -1.43 4.43 -8.58
N ALA A 245 -0.88 3.55 -7.75
CA ALA A 245 -1.27 2.15 -7.69
C ALA A 245 -2.04 1.87 -6.40
N SER A 246 -3.22 1.26 -6.53
CA SER A 246 -4.07 0.88 -5.39
C SER A 246 -4.36 2.07 -4.45
N GLY A 247 -4.52 3.25 -5.04
CA GLY A 247 -4.92 4.48 -4.36
C GLY A 247 -3.79 5.38 -3.84
N GLY A 248 -2.51 5.02 -4.01
CA GLY A 248 -1.40 5.83 -3.51
C GLY A 248 -0.14 5.76 -4.36
N VAL A 249 0.92 6.39 -3.86
CA VAL A 249 2.28 6.19 -4.39
C VAL A 249 2.63 4.69 -4.26
N PRO A 250 3.22 4.04 -5.27
CA PRO A 250 3.64 2.65 -5.19
C PRO A 250 4.55 2.40 -3.99
N GLU A 251 4.29 1.31 -3.26
CA GLU A 251 4.93 1.02 -1.99
C GLU A 251 6.46 0.87 -2.06
N HIS A 252 6.98 0.31 -3.16
CA HIS A 252 8.42 0.14 -3.34
C HIS A 252 9.20 1.47 -3.46
N LEU A 253 8.49 2.59 -3.63
CA LEU A 253 9.07 3.95 -3.62
C LEU A 253 8.97 4.61 -2.24
N GLN A 254 8.31 3.96 -1.28
CA GLN A 254 8.12 4.45 0.08
C GLN A 254 9.18 3.85 1.02
N ALA A 255 9.59 4.64 2.00
CA ALA A 255 10.34 4.19 3.16
C ALA A 255 9.33 3.89 4.27
N GLU A 256 9.22 2.63 4.67
CA GLU A 256 8.30 2.23 5.74
C GLU A 256 8.73 2.87 7.08
N ASN A 257 7.83 3.67 7.66
CA ASN A 257 8.00 4.23 9.00
C ASN A 257 6.62 4.41 9.66
N GLU A 258 6.41 3.71 10.78
CA GLU A 258 5.10 3.68 11.44
C GLU A 258 4.74 4.99 12.14
N GLU A 259 5.70 5.64 12.79
CA GLU A 259 5.51 6.94 13.44
C GLU A 259 5.10 8.00 12.40
N GLN A 260 5.80 8.04 11.26
CA GLN A 260 5.47 8.94 10.15
C GLN A 260 4.09 8.62 9.56
N ASN A 261 3.73 7.34 9.44
CA ASN A 261 2.40 6.93 8.98
C ASN A 261 1.27 7.34 9.96
N ILE A 262 1.51 7.25 11.27
CA ILE A 262 0.58 7.73 12.31
C ILE A 262 0.43 9.24 12.23
N TYR A 263 1.53 9.96 12.03
CA TYR A 263 1.53 11.40 11.85
C TYR A 263 0.72 11.82 10.61
N ILE A 264 0.96 11.21 9.44
CA ILE A 264 0.19 11.45 8.21
C ILE A 264 -1.31 11.22 8.48
N GLN A 265 -1.66 10.12 9.15
CA GLN A 265 -3.06 9.83 9.49
C GLN A 265 -3.65 10.86 10.45
N SER A 266 -2.86 11.40 11.39
CA SER A 266 -3.30 12.43 12.33
C SER A 266 -3.63 13.74 11.60
N VAL A 267 -2.75 14.16 10.68
CA VAL A 267 -2.98 15.33 9.81
C VAL A 267 -4.21 15.10 8.91
N ALA A 268 -4.34 13.94 8.28
CA ALA A 268 -5.47 13.65 7.41
C ALA A 268 -6.81 13.61 8.17
N ARG A 269 -6.87 12.97 9.35
CA ARG A 269 -8.10 12.84 10.16
C ARG A 269 -8.46 14.10 10.94
N GLY A 270 -7.49 14.95 11.22
CA GLY A 270 -7.68 16.16 12.00
C GLY A 270 -7.67 16.00 13.52
N LYS A 271 -7.15 14.87 13.98
CA LYS A 271 -7.04 14.51 15.39
C LYS A 271 -5.83 13.62 15.58
N GLN A 272 -5.21 13.67 16.76
CA GLN A 272 -4.15 12.75 17.10
C GLN A 272 -4.65 11.31 16.95
N VAL A 273 -3.98 10.56 16.07
CA VAL A 273 -4.11 9.11 16.00
C VAL A 273 -3.05 8.56 16.94
N LEU A 274 -3.48 7.74 17.88
CA LEU A 274 -2.57 6.91 18.66
C LEU A 274 -2.35 5.61 17.88
N GLN A 275 -1.18 5.00 18.04
CA GLN A 275 -0.93 3.66 17.53
C GLN A 275 -2.07 2.76 18.03
N GLU A 276 -2.80 2.13 17.11
CA GLU A 276 -3.81 1.14 17.48
C GLU A 276 -3.03 -0.10 17.91
N GLU A 277 -3.09 -0.45 19.20
CA GLU A 277 -2.42 -1.64 19.73
C GLU A 277 -3.19 -2.89 19.26
N ASP A 278 -2.48 -3.82 18.63
CA ASP A 278 -3.07 -5.08 18.18
C ASP A 278 -3.30 -6.04 19.37
N THR A 279 -4.42 -6.76 19.37
CA THR A 279 -4.78 -7.73 20.41
C THR A 279 -4.63 -9.16 19.91
N ASP A 280 -3.93 -9.99 20.66
CA ASP A 280 -3.92 -11.43 20.44
C ASP A 280 -5.19 -12.02 21.04
N HIS A 281 -6.18 -12.29 20.19
CA HIS A 281 -7.41 -12.96 20.59
C HIS A 281 -7.17 -14.47 20.70
N SER A 282 -6.60 -14.89 21.82
CA SER A 282 -6.74 -16.27 22.31
C SER A 282 -8.20 -16.63 22.70
N VAL A 283 -9.10 -15.64 22.65
CA VAL A 283 -10.52 -15.76 22.95
C VAL A 283 -11.31 -15.50 21.67
N LEU A 284 -11.95 -16.54 21.14
CA LEU A 284 -12.87 -16.44 20.02
C LEU A 284 -14.05 -15.56 20.43
N GLU A 285 -14.14 -14.35 19.88
CA GLU A 285 -15.40 -13.59 19.88
C GLU A 285 -16.38 -14.28 18.93
N ASN A 286 -17.52 -14.71 19.46
CA ASN A 286 -18.62 -15.20 18.66
C ASN A 286 -19.25 -14.07 17.83
N GLU A 287 -20.11 -14.43 16.86
CA GLU A 287 -20.72 -13.51 15.88
C GLU A 287 -21.56 -12.37 16.50
N ASP A 288 -21.82 -12.45 17.82
CA ASP A 288 -22.61 -11.50 18.60
C ASP A 288 -21.77 -10.61 19.56
N GLY A 289 -20.43 -10.68 19.49
CA GLY A 289 -19.55 -9.85 20.33
C GLY A 289 -19.56 -10.21 21.82
N GLN A 290 -20.03 -11.40 22.19
CA GLN A 290 -19.88 -11.93 23.55
C GLN A 290 -18.62 -12.80 23.67
N LEU A 291 -17.88 -12.56 24.74
CA LEU A 291 -16.71 -13.32 25.16
C LEU A 291 -17.14 -14.74 25.56
N GLU A 292 -16.93 -15.74 24.71
CA GLU A 292 -16.94 -17.13 25.18
C GLU A 292 -15.61 -17.44 25.87
N GLY A 293 -15.69 -18.16 26.99
CA GLY A 293 -14.60 -18.36 27.94
C GLY A 293 -13.27 -18.75 27.30
N ALA A 294 -12.19 -18.19 27.87
CA ALA A 294 -10.81 -18.58 27.59
C ALA A 294 -10.74 -20.10 27.42
N LEU A 295 -10.20 -20.54 26.28
CA LEU A 295 -9.72 -21.92 26.18
C LEU A 295 -8.78 -22.09 27.37
N ALA A 296 -9.16 -23.00 28.26
CA ALA A 296 -8.46 -23.26 29.50
C ALA A 296 -6.96 -23.28 29.22
N GLU A 297 -6.21 -22.48 29.99
CA GLU A 297 -4.79 -22.71 30.26
C GLU A 297 -4.60 -24.22 30.33
N PRO A 298 -3.97 -24.88 29.35
CA PRO A 298 -3.67 -26.29 29.49
C PRO A 298 -2.75 -26.33 30.70
N GLU A 299 -3.21 -26.99 31.76
CA GLU A 299 -2.50 -27.22 33.01
C GLU A 299 -1.01 -27.33 32.70
N ALA A 300 -0.21 -26.50 33.39
CA ALA A 300 1.24 -26.47 33.30
C ALA A 300 1.77 -27.92 33.42
N LEU A 301 1.97 -28.56 32.28
CA LEU A 301 2.76 -29.78 32.19
C LEU A 301 4.16 -29.31 32.52
N LEU A 302 4.60 -29.57 33.76
CA LEU A 302 5.97 -29.47 34.25
C LEU A 302 6.95 -29.79 33.10
N GLN A 303 7.46 -28.75 32.42
CA GLN A 303 8.38 -28.92 31.31
C GLN A 303 9.76 -29.13 31.92
N ASN A 304 10.30 -30.35 31.78
CA ASN A 304 11.60 -30.74 32.33
C ASN A 304 12.79 -30.33 31.42
N GLU A 305 12.54 -29.62 30.32
CA GLU A 305 13.54 -29.26 29.32
C GLU A 305 13.48 -27.77 29.00
N ALA A 306 14.63 -27.19 28.63
CA ALA A 306 14.72 -25.77 28.38
C ALA A 306 13.93 -25.38 27.11
N PRO A 307 13.32 -24.18 27.07
CA PRO A 307 12.47 -23.70 25.98
C PRO A 307 13.02 -23.83 24.55
N TRP A 308 14.35 -23.75 24.40
CA TRP A 308 15.10 -23.81 23.14
C TRP A 308 15.52 -25.23 22.74
N ASP A 309 15.37 -26.21 23.64
CA ASP A 309 15.52 -27.63 23.32
C ASP A 309 14.21 -28.22 22.75
N ARG A 310 13.14 -27.41 22.71
CA ARG A 310 11.83 -27.80 22.14
C ARG A 310 11.96 -28.05 20.64
N LEU A 311 11.78 -29.29 20.22
CA LEU A 311 11.55 -29.62 18.82
C LEU A 311 10.26 -28.91 18.37
N CYS A 312 10.37 -28.06 17.33
CA CYS A 312 9.23 -27.34 16.74
C CYS A 312 8.18 -28.24 16.06
N ASN A 313 8.31 -29.55 16.22
CA ASN A 313 7.55 -30.58 15.51
C ASN A 313 6.48 -31.22 16.41
N ASP A 314 6.58 -31.04 17.73
CA ASP A 314 5.60 -31.53 18.69
C ASP A 314 4.45 -30.53 18.87
N ASN A 315 3.29 -30.96 19.38
CA ASN A 315 2.11 -30.10 19.53
C ASN A 315 1.90 -29.73 21.01
N PRO A 316 1.97 -28.44 21.41
CA PRO A 316 2.19 -27.26 20.57
C PRO A 316 3.66 -27.00 20.21
N GLY A 317 4.60 -27.76 20.81
CA GLY A 317 6.02 -27.67 20.50
C GLY A 317 6.59 -26.30 20.88
N CYS A 318 7.44 -25.75 20.02
CA CYS A 318 8.05 -24.42 20.19
C CYS A 318 7.10 -23.26 19.85
N ASN A 319 5.88 -23.53 19.37
CA ASN A 319 4.95 -22.53 18.87
C ASN A 319 3.87 -22.19 19.90
N ALA A 320 3.41 -20.94 19.85
CA ALA A 320 2.30 -20.48 20.68
C ALA A 320 0.95 -21.11 20.27
N GLY A 321 0.74 -21.22 18.96
CA GLY A 321 -0.41 -21.93 18.37
C GLY A 321 0.00 -23.27 17.76
N LYS A 322 -0.99 -24.14 17.51
CA LYS A 322 -0.75 -25.40 16.80
C LYS A 322 -0.27 -25.11 15.36
N PRO A 323 0.86 -25.69 14.90
CA PRO A 323 1.39 -25.39 13.58
C PRO A 323 0.57 -26.04 12.46
N TRP A 324 0.74 -25.50 11.24
CA TRP A 324 0.31 -26.15 10.01
C TRP A 324 1.34 -27.21 9.61
N THR A 325 0.89 -28.45 9.45
CA THR A 325 1.76 -29.63 9.34
C THR A 325 1.62 -30.38 8.02
N ASP A 326 0.83 -29.87 7.08
CA ASP A 326 0.57 -30.49 5.79
C ASP A 326 1.77 -30.23 4.85
N ARG A 327 2.79 -31.09 4.98
CA ARG A 327 4.08 -30.99 4.28
C ARG A 327 4.09 -31.72 2.95
N VAL A 328 4.76 -31.15 1.95
CA VAL A 328 5.03 -31.76 0.64
C VAL A 328 6.51 -31.64 0.29
N SER A 329 7.09 -32.69 -0.30
CA SER A 329 8.53 -32.77 -0.59
C SER A 329 8.94 -32.12 -1.92
N ALA A 330 8.02 -31.43 -2.59
CA ALA A 330 8.28 -30.75 -3.86
C ALA A 330 7.55 -29.42 -3.85
N ALA A 331 8.17 -28.39 -4.43
CA ALA A 331 7.56 -27.09 -4.59
C ALA A 331 6.21 -27.22 -5.32
N PRO A 332 5.10 -26.71 -4.75
CA PRO A 332 3.85 -26.62 -5.48
C PRO A 332 4.03 -25.82 -6.78
N GLU A 333 3.31 -26.20 -7.82
CA GLU A 333 3.41 -25.55 -9.14
C GLU A 333 3.19 -24.03 -9.04
N GLY A 334 4.12 -23.26 -9.63
CA GLY A 334 4.13 -21.80 -9.55
C GLY A 334 4.91 -21.23 -8.35
N VAL A 335 5.50 -22.08 -7.52
CA VAL A 335 6.49 -21.72 -6.49
C VAL A 335 7.89 -22.03 -7.01
N VAL A 336 8.86 -21.14 -6.74
CA VAL A 336 10.27 -21.40 -7.06
C VAL A 336 10.80 -22.44 -6.08
N ASP A 337 11.37 -23.52 -6.59
CA ASP A 337 11.94 -24.60 -5.77
C ASP A 337 13.23 -24.14 -5.08
N ARG A 338 13.19 -24.03 -3.75
CA ARG A 338 14.25 -23.46 -2.89
C ARG A 338 14.44 -24.22 -1.59
N TRP A 339 13.45 -24.99 -1.16
CA TRP A 339 13.39 -25.61 0.16
C TRP A 339 13.28 -27.14 0.02
N GLU A 340 13.76 -27.87 1.02
CA GLU A 340 13.72 -29.34 1.00
C GLU A 340 12.28 -29.90 1.05
N ASP A 341 11.41 -29.21 1.77
CA ASP A 341 9.98 -29.46 1.83
C ASP A 341 9.21 -28.14 1.99
N TYR A 342 7.88 -28.23 1.86
CA TYR A 342 6.98 -27.09 1.88
C TYR A 342 5.77 -27.38 2.77
N VAL A 343 5.30 -26.38 3.51
CA VAL A 343 4.04 -26.44 4.26
C VAL A 343 2.93 -25.77 3.44
N VAL A 344 1.88 -26.50 3.09
CA VAL A 344 0.75 -25.94 2.33
C VAL A 344 -0.37 -25.52 3.26
N ILE A 345 -0.69 -24.22 3.26
CA ILE A 345 -1.83 -23.66 4.00
C ILE A 345 -2.96 -23.39 3.00
N PRO A 346 -4.04 -24.19 3.00
CA PRO A 346 -5.21 -23.89 2.19
C PRO A 346 -5.93 -22.68 2.80
N TYR A 347 -6.43 -21.78 1.94
CA TYR A 347 -7.25 -20.66 2.38
C TYR A 347 -8.39 -20.34 1.41
N TYR A 348 -9.41 -19.64 1.88
CA TYR A 348 -10.43 -19.06 1.01
C TYR A 348 -10.92 -17.71 1.56
N PHE A 349 -11.63 -16.97 0.71
CA PHE A 349 -12.23 -15.67 1.06
C PHE A 349 -13.71 -15.82 1.42
N MET A 350 -14.08 -15.51 2.66
CA MET A 350 -15.46 -15.45 3.15
C MET A 350 -16.16 -14.14 2.77
N PHE A 351 -15.98 -13.69 1.52
CA PHE A 351 -16.59 -12.49 0.97
C PHE A 351 -16.43 -12.43 -0.55
N GLU A 352 -17.35 -11.73 -1.22
CA GLU A 352 -17.36 -11.55 -2.67
C GLU A 352 -17.17 -10.07 -3.06
N GLY A 353 -16.74 -9.82 -4.30
CA GLY A 353 -16.75 -8.47 -4.90
C GLY A 353 -15.70 -7.47 -4.42
N ASP A 354 -14.75 -7.87 -3.57
CA ASP A 354 -13.72 -6.97 -3.02
C ASP A 354 -12.31 -7.33 -3.50
N SER A 355 -11.95 -6.85 -4.70
CA SER A 355 -10.62 -7.08 -5.29
C SER A 355 -9.50 -6.41 -4.48
N THR A 356 -9.75 -5.27 -3.85
CA THR A 356 -8.77 -4.56 -3.02
C THR A 356 -8.34 -5.39 -1.82
N ARG A 357 -9.30 -5.93 -1.05
CA ARG A 357 -9.01 -6.78 0.11
C ARG A 357 -8.39 -8.12 -0.30
N ARG A 358 -8.83 -8.70 -1.43
CA ARG A 358 -8.25 -9.93 -1.98
C ARG A 358 -6.80 -9.76 -2.39
N GLU A 359 -6.50 -8.68 -3.12
CA GLU A 359 -5.12 -8.35 -3.50
C GLU A 359 -4.25 -8.17 -2.26
N ALA A 360 -4.73 -7.41 -1.26
CA ALA A 360 -4.00 -7.15 -0.04
C ALA A 360 -3.63 -8.44 0.71
N PHE A 361 -4.59 -9.37 0.86
CA PHE A 361 -4.33 -10.68 1.48
C PHE A 361 -3.34 -11.51 0.67
N ARG A 362 -3.50 -11.59 -0.66
CA ARG A 362 -2.57 -12.34 -1.53
C ARG A 362 -1.15 -11.76 -1.46
N ALA A 363 -1.02 -10.43 -1.42
CA ALA A 363 0.28 -9.77 -1.28
C ALA A 363 0.91 -10.07 0.09
N ALA A 364 0.15 -10.02 1.17
CA ALA A 364 0.61 -10.37 2.52
C ALA A 364 1.03 -11.85 2.62
N ALA A 365 0.23 -12.77 2.08
CA ALA A 365 0.56 -14.18 1.98
C ALA A 365 1.85 -14.41 1.17
N LYS A 366 2.02 -13.65 0.07
CA LYS A 366 3.24 -13.71 -0.75
C LYS A 366 4.50 -13.27 0.00
N MET A 367 4.42 -12.30 0.93
CA MET A 367 5.57 -11.93 1.78
C MET A 367 6.13 -13.13 2.54
N TRP A 368 5.25 -13.97 3.08
CA TRP A 368 5.63 -15.22 3.73
C TRP A 368 6.19 -16.26 2.74
N MET A 369 5.54 -16.44 1.59
CA MET A 369 5.97 -17.40 0.56
C MET A 369 7.34 -17.07 -0.04
N ASP A 370 7.69 -15.79 -0.11
CA ASP A 370 8.96 -15.34 -0.70
C ASP A 370 10.17 -15.62 0.21
N GLN A 371 9.95 -15.72 1.52
CA GLN A 371 11.01 -15.82 2.55
C GLN A 371 10.99 -17.14 3.33
N THR A 372 9.98 -17.99 3.14
CA THR A 372 9.81 -19.24 3.89
C THR A 372 9.41 -20.39 2.98
N CYS A 373 9.36 -21.62 3.54
CA CYS A 373 8.82 -22.79 2.86
C CYS A 373 7.29 -22.90 2.92
N ILE A 374 6.60 -21.87 3.42
CA ILE A 374 5.14 -21.86 3.56
C ILE A 374 4.52 -21.44 2.22
N VAL A 375 3.48 -22.17 1.80
CA VAL A 375 2.76 -21.93 0.55
C VAL A 375 1.28 -21.76 0.84
N PHE A 376 0.74 -20.59 0.52
CA PHE A 376 -0.69 -20.34 0.59
C PHE A 376 -1.36 -20.73 -0.71
N LYS A 377 -2.44 -21.52 -0.62
CA LYS A 377 -3.21 -21.98 -1.77
C LYS A 377 -4.69 -21.63 -1.63
N GLU A 378 -5.22 -20.88 -2.59
CA GLU A 378 -6.62 -20.44 -2.61
C GLU A 378 -7.56 -21.58 -3.03
N TYR A 379 -8.65 -21.72 -2.29
CA TYR A 379 -9.75 -22.64 -2.54
C TYR A 379 -11.08 -21.90 -2.65
N PRO A 380 -12.09 -22.49 -3.31
CA PRO A 380 -13.44 -21.94 -3.35
C PRO A 380 -14.09 -21.90 -1.95
N ASP A 381 -15.01 -20.96 -1.70
CA ASP A 381 -15.72 -20.83 -0.42
C ASP A 381 -16.58 -22.08 -0.09
N ASP A 382 -17.10 -22.76 -1.11
CA ASP A 382 -17.88 -24.00 -0.98
C ASP A 382 -17.04 -25.25 -0.72
N THR A 383 -15.76 -25.11 -0.37
CA THR A 383 -14.90 -26.24 -0.07
C THR A 383 -15.27 -26.93 1.25
N THR A 384 -15.23 -28.27 1.28
CA THR A 384 -15.38 -29.06 2.51
C THR A 384 -14.05 -29.31 3.21
N LEU A 385 -12.95 -28.73 2.72
CA LEU A 385 -11.63 -28.88 3.31
C LEU A 385 -11.60 -28.29 4.72
N THR A 386 -11.24 -29.13 5.68
CA THR A 386 -10.97 -28.72 7.05
C THR A 386 -9.72 -29.46 7.55
N PRO A 387 -8.85 -28.77 8.30
CA PRO A 387 -8.89 -27.35 8.63
C PRO A 387 -8.37 -26.44 7.49
N ILE A 388 -8.91 -25.23 7.40
CA ILE A 388 -8.62 -24.25 6.34
C ILE A 388 -8.53 -22.83 6.91
N LEU A 389 -7.69 -21.97 6.33
CA LEU A 389 -7.59 -20.56 6.70
C LEU A 389 -8.70 -19.73 6.03
N LYS A 390 -9.41 -18.92 6.81
CA LYS A 390 -10.56 -18.13 6.37
C LYS A 390 -10.20 -16.65 6.39
N ALA A 391 -10.11 -16.02 5.24
CA ALA A 391 -10.00 -14.56 5.16
C ALA A 391 -11.41 -13.96 5.19
N LYS A 392 -11.79 -13.30 6.29
CA LYS A 392 -13.14 -12.77 6.53
C LYS A 392 -13.13 -11.25 6.46
N SER A 393 -14.03 -10.65 5.69
CA SER A 393 -14.24 -9.20 5.73
C SER A 393 -14.95 -8.80 7.03
N ALA A 394 -14.52 -7.70 7.64
CA ALA A 394 -15.20 -7.12 8.80
C ALA A 394 -15.42 -5.61 8.61
N SER A 395 -16.27 -5.01 9.45
CA SER A 395 -16.47 -3.56 9.49
C SER A 395 -15.41 -2.83 10.32
N SER A 396 -14.79 -3.53 11.28
CA SER A 396 -13.73 -3.03 12.17
C SER A 396 -12.80 -4.16 12.60
N GLY A 397 -11.67 -3.79 13.21
CA GLY A 397 -10.64 -4.71 13.71
C GLY A 397 -9.65 -5.20 12.65
N CYS A 398 -8.53 -5.71 13.13
CA CYS A 398 -7.59 -6.58 12.43
C CYS A 398 -7.18 -7.63 13.46
N SER A 399 -7.50 -8.89 13.23
CA SER A 399 -7.20 -9.95 14.19
C SER A 399 -7.25 -11.33 13.56
N ALA A 400 -6.61 -12.31 14.20
CA ALA A 400 -6.63 -13.68 13.74
C ALA A 400 -6.73 -14.71 14.88
N THR A 401 -7.15 -15.92 14.51
CA THR A 401 -7.03 -17.10 15.37
C THR A 401 -5.56 -17.49 15.53
N LEU A 402 -5.12 -17.84 16.74
CA LEU A 402 -3.76 -18.29 16.98
C LEU A 402 -3.53 -19.75 16.55
N GLY A 403 -2.80 -19.96 15.46
CA GLY A 403 -2.46 -21.28 14.91
C GLY A 403 -3.62 -22.04 14.27
N LYS A 404 -3.37 -23.29 13.85
CA LYS A 404 -4.30 -24.23 13.21
C LYS A 404 -5.29 -24.82 14.22
N THR A 405 -6.59 -24.57 14.06
CA THR A 405 -7.63 -25.25 14.85
C THR A 405 -8.30 -26.38 14.07
N ASN A 406 -9.15 -27.19 14.71
CA ASN A 406 -9.88 -28.28 14.05
C ASN A 406 -10.86 -27.80 12.97
N SER A 407 -11.44 -26.61 13.15
CA SER A 407 -12.41 -26.00 12.21
C SER A 407 -11.75 -25.02 11.22
N GLY A 408 -10.42 -24.93 11.25
CA GLY A 408 -9.66 -23.91 10.54
C GLY A 408 -9.33 -22.68 11.39
N SER A 409 -8.66 -21.72 10.79
CA SER A 409 -8.25 -20.46 11.44
C SER A 409 -8.87 -19.30 10.69
N THR A 410 -9.08 -18.17 11.32
CA THR A 410 -9.68 -16.99 10.67
C THR A 410 -8.73 -15.81 10.76
N VAL A 411 -8.61 -15.04 9.67
CA VAL A 411 -8.02 -13.69 9.64
C VAL A 411 -9.16 -12.72 9.34
N LYS A 412 -9.50 -11.87 10.31
CA LYS A 412 -10.53 -10.83 10.21
C LYS A 412 -9.90 -9.56 9.64
N MET A 413 -10.33 -9.17 8.44
CA MET A 413 -9.83 -8.02 7.69
C MET A 413 -10.83 -6.87 7.74
N GLY A 414 -10.86 -6.14 8.87
CA GLY A 414 -11.70 -4.96 9.03
C GLY A 414 -11.08 -3.73 8.41
N TRP A 415 -10.28 -2.99 9.20
CA TRP A 415 -9.55 -1.82 8.72
C TRP A 415 -8.27 -2.19 7.94
N CYS A 416 -7.71 -3.38 8.17
CA CYS A 416 -6.57 -3.91 7.42
C CYS A 416 -7.02 -4.59 6.13
N ASN A 417 -7.49 -3.80 5.17
CA ASN A 417 -8.24 -4.28 4.01
C ASN A 417 -7.71 -3.81 2.65
N SER A 418 -6.51 -3.21 2.62
CA SER A 418 -5.91 -2.65 1.41
C SER A 418 -4.42 -2.95 1.35
N ILE A 419 -3.80 -2.74 0.18
CA ILE A 419 -2.36 -3.03 0.00
C ILE A 419 -1.48 -2.22 0.97
N THR A 420 -1.91 -1.02 1.34
CA THR A 420 -1.20 -0.17 2.31
C THR A 420 -1.24 -0.73 3.73
N LYS A 421 -2.06 -1.76 3.98
CA LYS A 421 -2.18 -2.49 5.25
C LYS A 421 -1.70 -3.94 5.13
N LYS A 422 -0.98 -4.30 4.06
CA LYS A 422 -0.49 -5.67 3.87
C LYS A 422 0.41 -6.14 5.01
N GLY A 423 1.18 -5.26 5.64
CA GLY A 423 2.00 -5.58 6.82
C GLY A 423 1.15 -6.05 7.99
N ASN A 424 0.06 -5.35 8.31
CA ASN A 424 -0.91 -5.79 9.33
C ASN A 424 -1.57 -7.11 8.93
N ILE A 425 -1.93 -7.30 7.66
CA ILE A 425 -2.48 -8.59 7.21
C ILE A 425 -1.43 -9.72 7.32
N ALA A 426 -0.15 -9.44 7.05
CA ALA A 426 0.93 -10.39 7.18
C ALA A 426 1.19 -10.76 8.66
N HIS A 427 1.06 -9.80 9.57
CA HIS A 427 1.05 -10.00 11.02
C HIS A 427 -0.07 -10.94 11.44
N GLU A 428 -1.30 -10.71 10.98
CA GLU A 428 -2.44 -11.60 11.26
C GLU A 428 -2.26 -13.01 10.67
N ILE A 429 -1.65 -13.11 9.49
CA ILE A 429 -1.25 -14.40 8.92
C ILE A 429 -0.22 -15.09 9.84
N GLY A 430 0.71 -14.33 10.43
CA GLY A 430 1.65 -14.82 11.45
C GLY A 430 0.95 -15.44 12.66
N HIS A 431 -0.06 -14.76 13.20
CA HIS A 431 -0.92 -15.31 14.25
C HIS A 431 -1.61 -16.60 13.80
N ALA A 432 -2.21 -16.62 12.60
CA ALA A 432 -2.85 -17.81 12.03
C ALA A 432 -1.89 -19.00 11.84
N MET A 433 -0.59 -18.74 11.73
CA MET A 433 0.45 -19.78 11.68
C MET A 433 0.94 -20.21 13.07
N GLY A 434 0.62 -19.46 14.12
CA GLY A 434 0.90 -19.80 15.51
C GLY A 434 1.94 -18.93 16.20
N ALA A 435 2.24 -17.74 15.67
CA ALA A 435 3.11 -16.77 16.33
C ALA A 435 2.33 -15.89 17.33
N HIS A 436 2.87 -15.70 18.53
CA HIS A 436 2.40 -14.68 19.48
C HIS A 436 3.02 -13.32 19.14
N HIS A 437 2.45 -12.26 19.72
CA HIS A 437 3.15 -10.99 19.79
C HIS A 437 4.51 -11.14 20.48
N THR A 438 5.55 -10.52 19.92
CA THR A 438 6.94 -10.68 20.38
C THR A 438 7.15 -10.26 21.84
N MET A 439 6.42 -9.25 22.33
CA MET A 439 6.54 -8.84 23.74
C MET A 439 6.01 -9.88 24.75
N LYS A 440 5.28 -10.90 24.28
CA LYS A 440 4.81 -12.01 25.14
C LYS A 440 5.85 -13.10 25.32
N ARG A 441 7.05 -12.97 24.74
CA ARG A 441 8.15 -13.89 25.06
C ARG A 441 8.43 -13.90 26.56
N ALA A 442 8.75 -15.07 27.10
CA ALA A 442 9.05 -15.22 28.52
C ALA A 442 10.28 -14.41 28.96
N ASP A 443 11.24 -14.18 28.06
CA ASP A 443 12.44 -13.36 28.29
C ASP A 443 12.26 -11.87 27.92
N ALA A 444 11.05 -11.42 27.57
CA ALA A 444 10.80 -10.04 27.17
C ALA A 444 10.81 -9.09 28.38
N GLY A 445 9.85 -9.24 29.30
CA GLY A 445 9.70 -8.34 30.45
C GLY A 445 10.49 -8.76 31.69
N GLU A 446 10.91 -10.03 31.77
CA GLU A 446 11.64 -10.60 32.91
C GLU A 446 12.84 -11.42 32.43
N ALA A 447 13.81 -11.64 33.32
CA ALA A 447 14.91 -12.55 33.03
C ALA A 447 14.37 -14.00 33.07
N TYR A 448 14.61 -14.75 32.02
CA TYR A 448 14.14 -16.12 31.88
C TYR A 448 15.26 -17.01 31.34
N GLU A 449 15.63 -18.03 32.13
CA GLU A 449 16.68 -19.00 31.80
C GLU A 449 18.01 -18.36 31.35
N GLY A 450 18.40 -17.24 31.95
CA GLY A 450 19.66 -16.52 31.62
C GLY A 450 19.58 -15.57 30.43
N HIS A 451 18.40 -15.44 29.80
CA HIS A 451 18.11 -14.45 28.77
C HIS A 451 17.23 -13.32 29.30
N GLY A 452 17.25 -12.16 28.62
CA GLY A 452 16.43 -11.01 28.98
C GLY A 452 16.78 -10.37 30.33
N PRO A 453 15.95 -9.43 30.82
CA PRO A 453 14.81 -8.86 30.11
C PRO A 453 15.26 -7.99 28.93
N HIS A 454 14.53 -8.07 27.82
CA HIS A 454 14.78 -7.21 26.64
C HIS A 454 13.94 -5.93 26.66
N LEU A 455 12.84 -5.93 27.43
CA LEU A 455 11.87 -4.87 27.53
C LEU A 455 11.72 -4.42 28.99
N LYS A 456 11.48 -3.12 29.18
CA LYS A 456 11.01 -2.58 30.45
C LYS A 456 9.53 -2.22 30.32
N VAL A 457 8.67 -3.02 30.94
CA VAL A 457 7.22 -2.79 30.92
C VAL A 457 6.85 -1.84 32.07
N TYR A 458 6.30 -0.68 31.74
CA TYR A 458 5.76 0.29 32.70
C TYR A 458 4.29 -0.04 32.99
N TRP A 459 4.06 -1.04 33.84
CA TRP A 459 2.72 -1.59 34.13
C TRP A 459 1.72 -0.55 34.62
N GLU A 460 2.18 0.51 35.29
CA GLU A 460 1.35 1.64 35.73
C GLU A 460 0.70 2.41 34.57
N ASN A 461 1.29 2.33 33.38
CA ASN A 461 0.78 2.96 32.15
C ASN A 461 -0.08 2.01 31.32
N VAL A 462 -0.14 0.73 31.67
CA VAL A 462 -0.94 -0.28 30.96
C VAL A 462 -2.34 -0.29 31.56
N ALA A 463 -3.35 -0.01 30.73
CA ALA A 463 -4.74 -0.11 31.16
C ALA A 463 -5.07 -1.54 31.61
N SER A 464 -5.88 -1.68 32.66
CA SER A 464 -6.14 -2.99 33.29
C SER A 464 -6.69 -4.05 32.32
N SER A 465 -7.47 -3.63 31.32
CA SER A 465 -8.01 -4.51 30.28
C SER A 465 -6.97 -5.02 29.27
N TRP A 466 -5.76 -4.45 29.28
CA TRP A 466 -4.67 -4.75 28.35
C TRP A 466 -3.53 -5.53 29.00
N VAL A 467 -3.50 -5.68 30.32
CA VAL A 467 -2.41 -6.35 31.05
C VAL A 467 -2.09 -7.73 30.46
N ASN A 468 -3.12 -8.51 30.10
CA ASN A 468 -2.96 -9.85 29.50
C ASN A 468 -2.28 -9.86 28.12
N GLN A 469 -2.28 -8.74 27.39
CA GLN A 469 -1.59 -8.60 26.11
C GLN A 469 -0.08 -8.43 26.30
N TYR A 470 0.35 -7.93 27.46
CA TYR A 470 1.77 -7.72 27.81
C TYR A 470 2.32 -8.81 28.74
N THR A 471 1.46 -9.59 29.40
CA THR A 471 1.88 -10.73 30.21
C THR A 471 2.56 -11.78 29.33
N ALA A 472 3.73 -12.24 29.79
CA ALA A 472 4.48 -13.31 29.14
C ALA A 472 3.64 -14.58 28.97
N ALA A 473 3.83 -15.25 27.85
CA ALA A 473 3.27 -16.56 27.54
C ALA A 473 4.39 -17.61 27.56
N GLU A 474 4.30 -18.61 28.44
CA GLU A 474 5.33 -19.65 28.60
C GLU A 474 5.60 -20.48 27.32
N LYS A 475 4.61 -20.51 26.42
CA LYS A 475 4.67 -21.20 25.11
C LYS A 475 5.12 -20.29 23.97
N ALA A 476 5.40 -19.02 24.23
CA ALA A 476 6.02 -18.17 23.24
C ALA A 476 7.42 -18.69 22.90
N TYR A 477 7.74 -18.70 21.62
CA TYR A 477 9.06 -19.08 21.13
C TYR A 477 10.10 -18.08 21.64
N VAL A 478 11.11 -18.56 22.37
CA VAL A 478 12.23 -17.74 22.90
C VAL A 478 13.56 -18.01 22.18
N GLY A 479 13.54 -18.83 21.12
CA GLY A 479 14.73 -19.26 20.37
C GLY A 479 14.89 -20.78 20.33
N SER A 480 15.88 -21.26 19.56
CA SER A 480 16.25 -22.67 19.41
C SER A 480 17.73 -22.83 19.75
N ALA A 481 18.11 -23.97 20.35
CA ALA A 481 19.51 -24.27 20.69
C ALA A 481 20.34 -24.69 19.46
N LYS A 482 19.69 -24.94 18.32
CA LYS A 482 20.31 -25.38 17.07
C LYS A 482 19.80 -24.53 15.90
N ASP A 483 20.04 -23.24 15.98
CA ASP A 483 20.03 -22.41 14.78
C ASP A 483 21.29 -22.81 13.99
N LEU A 484 21.12 -23.20 12.72
CA LEU A 484 22.12 -23.90 11.90
C LEU A 484 23.53 -23.26 12.00
N GLU A 485 24.59 -24.05 11.82
CA GLU A 485 25.97 -23.55 11.87
C GLU A 485 26.16 -22.37 10.89
N GLY A 486 26.37 -21.17 11.44
CA GLY A 486 26.50 -19.92 10.66
C GLY A 486 25.28 -19.00 10.68
N ASP A 487 24.22 -19.31 11.44
CA ASP A 487 23.08 -18.40 11.62
C ASP A 487 23.46 -17.20 12.52
N ALA A 488 23.47 -16.01 11.93
CA ALA A 488 23.76 -14.76 12.64
C ALA A 488 22.59 -14.26 13.51
N GLN A 489 21.43 -14.94 13.48
CA GLN A 489 20.19 -14.53 14.15
C GLN A 489 19.74 -15.46 15.28
N ALA A 490 20.68 -16.21 15.88
CA ALA A 490 20.39 -17.05 17.02
C ALA A 490 19.61 -16.28 18.12
N GLY A 491 18.40 -16.75 18.44
CA GLY A 491 17.51 -16.15 19.47
C GLY A 491 16.50 -15.09 19.02
N LEU A 492 16.40 -14.77 17.73
CA LEU A 492 15.44 -13.78 17.19
C LEU A 492 14.73 -14.30 15.92
N LEU A 493 13.61 -15.00 16.10
CA LEU A 493 12.58 -15.13 15.07
C LEU A 493 11.26 -14.65 15.65
N GLY A 494 10.97 -13.36 15.47
CA GLY A 494 9.61 -12.86 15.51
C GLY A 494 9.07 -12.79 14.08
N PRO A 495 7.75 -12.98 13.85
CA PRO A 495 7.15 -12.43 12.65
C PRO A 495 7.48 -10.94 12.62
N LEU A 496 7.90 -10.43 11.45
CA LEU A 496 8.15 -9.01 11.16
C LEU A 496 7.40 -8.11 12.13
N ALA A 497 8.14 -7.53 13.08
CA ALA A 497 7.57 -6.63 14.06
C ALA A 497 6.92 -5.46 13.31
N ALA A 498 5.59 -5.36 13.38
CA ALA A 498 4.98 -4.04 13.45
C ALA A 498 5.65 -3.33 14.63
N ASN A 499 6.16 -2.12 14.39
CA ASN A 499 7.16 -1.48 15.22
C ASN A 499 6.59 -1.22 16.62
N ALA A 500 6.94 -2.08 17.57
CA ALA A 500 6.92 -1.72 18.97
C ALA A 500 8.11 -0.78 19.22
N THR A 501 7.96 0.49 18.88
CA THR A 501 8.80 1.57 19.41
C THR A 501 8.58 1.62 20.92
N VAL A 502 9.48 0.97 21.66
CA VAL A 502 9.62 1.14 23.10
C VAL A 502 10.35 2.46 23.31
N ARG A 503 9.66 3.44 23.91
CA ARG A 503 10.30 4.67 24.42
C ARG A 503 11.17 4.39 25.64
#